data_AF-A0A497PYI8-F1
#
_entry.id   AF-A0A497PYI8-F1
#
_cell.length_a   1.000
_cell.length_b   1.000
_cell.length_c   1.000
_cell.angle_alpha   90.00
_cell.angle_beta   90.00
_cell.angle_gamma   90.00
#
_symmetry.space_group_name_H-M   'P 1'
#
loop_
_entity.id
_entity.type
_entity.pdbx_description
1 polymer ?
#
loop_
_entity_poly.entity_id
_entity_poly.type
_entity_poly.pdbx_seq_one_letter_code
_entity_poly.pdbx_strand_id
1 'polypeptide(L)'
;MVEEDKRPDEIAEELIDAIDEEADQDYVKDGLTPKEKEVHTKRAEERARKAQELRKQLRKRQLGILRYRWPAIILIMGGLLAILSEFLQVMTRDEFVPADVGFYNFIEAFSRTLESGSFGAIYLFPIVAGVLMIILSFFAYTNPKATWLSLVPALLMAMSGGTVYFLITFAVTAQPDLTGHIYGTSVPILMFIVALLCLIAVWMREKE
;
A
#
# COMPACT_ATOMS: atom_id res chain seq x y z
N MET A 1 67.73 34.27 -54.15
CA MET A 1 66.53 34.89 -53.57
C MET A 1 67.04 35.83 -52.50
N VAL A 2 66.63 37.09 -52.62
CA VAL A 2 67.11 38.22 -51.83
C VAL A 2 66.58 38.07 -50.41
N GLU A 3 67.45 38.09 -49.40
CA GLU A 3 67.03 38.34 -48.02
C GLU A 3 66.54 39.79 -47.99
N GLU A 4 65.22 39.96 -47.98
CA GLU A 4 64.60 41.26 -47.85
C GLU A 4 64.85 41.79 -46.44
N ASP A 5 65.45 42.99 -46.43
CA ASP A 5 65.72 43.85 -45.29
C ASP A 5 64.37 44.29 -44.67
N LYS A 6 63.76 43.42 -43.86
CA LYS A 6 62.51 43.73 -43.14
C LYS A 6 62.78 44.90 -42.20
N ARG A 7 62.01 45.98 -42.36
CA ARG A 7 62.13 47.16 -41.50
C ARG A 7 61.74 46.79 -40.06
N PRO A 8 62.39 47.36 -39.03
CA PRO A 8 62.10 47.04 -37.63
C PRO A 8 60.62 47.25 -37.26
N ASP A 9 59.95 48.14 -37.98
CA ASP A 9 58.52 48.43 -37.84
C ASP A 9 57.64 47.25 -38.29
N GLU A 10 58.03 46.57 -39.38
CA GLU A 10 57.32 45.41 -39.94
C GLU A 10 57.52 44.15 -39.09
N ILE A 11 58.70 44.02 -38.45
CA ILE A 11 58.99 42.94 -37.49
C ILE A 11 58.22 43.17 -36.17
N ALA A 12 58.06 44.42 -35.75
CA ALA A 12 57.28 44.77 -34.57
C ALA A 12 55.78 44.53 -34.78
N GLU A 13 55.26 44.79 -35.98
CA GLU A 13 53.87 44.53 -36.35
C GLU A 13 53.59 43.02 -36.45
N GLU A 14 54.49 42.23 -37.06
CA GLU A 14 54.42 40.75 -37.03
C GLU A 14 54.47 40.18 -35.60
N LEU A 15 55.26 40.78 -34.69
CA LEU A 15 55.34 40.36 -33.29
C LEU A 15 54.07 40.73 -32.50
N ILE A 16 53.46 41.88 -32.78
CA ILE A 16 52.21 42.31 -32.14
C ILE A 16 51.05 41.45 -32.63
N ASP A 17 50.96 41.17 -33.94
CA ASP A 17 49.94 40.26 -34.48
C ASP A 17 50.11 38.83 -33.94
N ALA A 18 51.34 38.33 -33.78
CA ALA A 18 51.57 37.02 -33.17
C ALA A 18 51.17 36.97 -31.67
N ILE A 19 51.34 38.09 -30.95
CA ILE A 19 50.92 38.22 -29.54
C ILE A 19 49.40 38.38 -29.42
N ASP A 20 48.76 39.12 -30.32
CA ASP A 20 47.30 39.28 -30.35
C ASP A 20 46.60 38.00 -30.85
N GLU A 21 47.19 37.24 -31.79
CA GLU A 21 46.68 35.91 -32.17
C GLU A 21 46.84 34.86 -31.04
N GLU A 22 47.86 34.98 -30.18
CA GLU A 22 47.96 34.18 -28.94
C GLU A 22 47.01 34.68 -27.84
N ALA A 23 46.69 35.98 -27.79
CA ALA A 23 45.78 36.57 -26.81
C ALA A 23 44.29 36.38 -27.15
N ASP A 24 43.95 36.24 -28.44
CA ASP A 24 42.59 35.96 -28.94
C ASP A 24 42.23 34.47 -28.94
N GLN A 25 43.19 33.58 -28.66
CA GLN A 25 42.87 32.23 -28.23
C GLN A 25 42.41 32.27 -26.78
N ASP A 26 41.09 32.27 -26.63
CA ASP A 26 40.18 32.15 -25.49
C ASP A 26 40.62 31.23 -24.30
N TYR A 27 41.84 31.39 -23.79
CA TYR A 27 42.43 30.66 -22.65
C TYR A 27 42.11 31.33 -21.31
N VAL A 28 41.56 32.55 -21.31
CA VAL A 28 41.44 33.39 -20.10
C VAL A 28 40.16 33.15 -19.31
N LYS A 29 39.16 32.43 -19.83
CA LYS A 29 37.88 32.29 -19.09
C LYS A 29 37.78 31.09 -18.15
N ASP A 30 38.64 30.07 -18.29
CA ASP A 30 38.48 28.83 -17.50
C ASP A 30 39.81 28.21 -17.00
N GLY A 31 40.97 28.76 -17.38
CA GLY A 31 42.29 28.35 -16.86
C GLY A 31 42.67 26.87 -17.08
N LEU A 32 41.95 26.17 -17.95
CA LEU A 32 42.12 24.74 -18.19
C LEU A 32 42.78 24.51 -19.54
N THR A 33 43.84 23.69 -19.56
CA THR A 33 44.47 23.24 -20.80
C THR A 33 43.48 22.41 -21.64
N PRO A 34 43.63 22.34 -22.97
CA PRO A 34 42.69 21.62 -23.85
C PRO A 34 42.56 20.13 -23.47
N LYS A 35 43.61 19.51 -22.93
CA LYS A 35 43.57 18.15 -22.37
C LYS A 35 42.74 18.06 -21.08
N GLU A 36 42.81 19.07 -20.22
CA GLU A 36 42.01 19.11 -18.99
C GLU A 36 40.53 19.38 -19.26
N LYS A 37 40.21 20.20 -20.27
CA LYS A 37 38.83 20.35 -20.79
C LYS A 37 38.26 19.01 -21.24
N GLU A 38 39.02 18.20 -21.97
CA GLU A 38 38.58 16.88 -22.43
C GLU A 38 38.37 15.88 -21.28
N VAL A 39 39.18 15.97 -20.23
CA VAL A 39 39.01 15.15 -19.01
C VAL A 39 37.79 15.63 -18.21
N HIS A 40 37.53 16.94 -18.15
CA HIS A 40 36.37 17.50 -17.46
C HIS A 40 35.05 17.14 -18.15
N THR A 41 35.00 17.20 -19.48
CA THR A 41 33.80 16.79 -20.24
C THR A 41 33.54 15.30 -20.08
N LYS A 42 34.55 14.43 -20.19
CA LYS A 42 34.40 12.98 -19.93
C LYS A 42 33.92 12.68 -18.50
N ARG A 43 34.45 13.38 -17.48
CA ARG A 43 33.99 13.24 -16.08
C ARG A 43 32.56 13.76 -15.88
N ALA A 44 32.17 14.84 -16.54
CA ALA A 44 30.82 15.38 -16.48
C ALA A 44 29.80 14.43 -17.13
N GLU A 45 30.15 13.85 -18.28
CA GLU A 45 29.35 12.83 -18.96
C GLU A 45 29.21 11.56 -18.11
N GLU A 46 30.29 11.08 -17.47
CA GLU A 46 30.20 9.94 -16.55
C GLU A 46 29.28 10.22 -15.35
N ARG A 47 29.33 11.43 -14.77
CA ARG A 47 28.42 11.83 -13.68
C ARG A 47 26.97 11.89 -14.17
N ALA A 48 26.74 12.43 -15.37
CA ALA A 48 25.41 12.49 -15.96
C ALA A 48 24.86 11.08 -16.24
N ARG A 49 25.72 10.17 -16.73
CA ARG A 49 25.36 8.77 -17.01
C ARG A 49 25.03 8.01 -15.71
N LYS A 50 25.85 8.15 -14.67
CA LYS A 50 25.57 7.60 -13.32
C LYS A 50 24.30 8.18 -12.71
N ALA A 51 24.06 9.48 -12.88
CA ALA A 51 22.83 10.12 -12.41
C ALA A 51 21.58 9.63 -13.17
N GLN A 52 21.68 9.39 -14.47
CA GLN A 52 20.61 8.79 -15.27
C GLN A 52 20.34 7.33 -14.90
N GLU A 53 21.38 6.54 -14.63
CA GLU A 53 21.24 5.17 -14.14
C GLU A 53 20.61 5.11 -12.76
N LEU A 54 21.02 5.99 -11.84
CA LEU A 54 20.38 6.15 -10.53
C LEU A 54 18.91 6.55 -10.68
N ARG A 55 18.58 7.49 -11.57
CA ARG A 55 17.18 7.84 -11.85
C ARG A 55 16.38 6.67 -12.41
N LYS A 56 16.96 5.85 -13.31
CA LYS A 56 16.31 4.65 -13.83
C LYS A 56 16.11 3.59 -12.74
N GLN A 57 17.10 3.40 -11.86
CA GLN A 57 16.98 2.49 -10.72
C GLN A 57 15.94 2.97 -9.71
N LEU A 58 15.88 4.27 -9.42
CA LEU A 58 14.87 4.88 -8.55
C LEU A 58 13.47 4.75 -9.16
N ARG A 59 13.30 4.93 -10.47
CA ARG A 59 12.01 4.72 -11.16
C ARG A 59 11.56 3.25 -11.10
N LYS A 60 12.49 2.31 -11.31
CA LYS A 60 12.23 0.87 -11.14
C LYS A 60 11.86 0.52 -9.70
N ARG A 61 12.51 1.13 -8.70
CA ARG A 61 12.16 0.95 -7.28
C ARG A 61 10.84 1.62 -6.89
N GLN A 62 10.51 2.79 -7.45
CA GLN A 62 9.24 3.48 -7.21
C GLN A 62 8.04 2.71 -7.79
N LEU A 63 8.20 2.01 -8.91
CA LEU A 63 7.17 1.08 -9.41
C LEU A 63 6.94 -0.11 -8.46
N GLY A 64 7.95 -0.50 -7.67
CA GLY A 64 7.81 -1.46 -6.57
C GLY A 64 7.00 -0.90 -5.39
N ILE A 65 7.15 0.40 -5.07
CA ILE A 65 6.41 1.07 -3.98
C ILE A 65 4.91 1.06 -4.23
N LEU A 66 4.45 1.15 -5.49
CA LEU A 66 3.03 1.14 -5.81
C LEU A 66 2.41 -0.28 -5.74
N ARG A 67 3.19 -1.34 -6.03
CA ARG A 67 2.71 -2.72 -5.88
C ARG A 67 2.53 -3.09 -4.40
N TYR A 68 3.49 -2.72 -3.57
CA TYR A 68 3.54 -3.10 -2.15
C TYR A 68 2.41 -2.57 -1.25
N ARG A 69 1.57 -1.67 -1.76
CA ARG A 69 0.52 -0.99 -0.98
C ARG A 69 -0.87 -1.60 -1.15
N TRP A 70 -1.06 -2.49 -2.12
CA TRP A 70 -2.36 -3.14 -2.34
C TRP A 70 -2.83 -3.97 -1.15
N PRO A 71 -1.99 -4.80 -0.52
CA PRO A 71 -2.40 -5.55 0.68
C PRO A 71 -2.85 -4.60 1.81
N ALA A 72 -2.15 -3.48 2.01
CA ALA A 72 -2.52 -2.50 3.03
C ALA A 72 -3.88 -1.85 2.74
N ILE A 73 -4.16 -1.44 1.49
CA ILE A 73 -5.45 -0.85 1.10
C ILE A 73 -6.60 -1.85 1.31
N ILE A 74 -6.40 -3.11 0.90
CA ILE A 74 -7.41 -4.17 1.05
C ILE A 74 -7.71 -4.40 2.53
N LEU A 75 -6.69 -4.42 3.39
CA LEU A 75 -6.87 -4.58 4.83
C LEU A 75 -7.61 -3.39 5.47
N ILE A 76 -7.33 -2.15 5.04
CA ILE A 76 -8.09 -0.97 5.51
C ILE A 76 -9.56 -1.10 5.13
N MET A 77 -9.84 -1.41 3.86
CA MET A 77 -11.21 -1.56 3.36
C MET A 77 -11.95 -2.71 4.06
N GLY A 78 -11.30 -3.87 4.21
CA GLY A 78 -11.83 -5.00 4.97
C GLY A 78 -12.09 -4.66 6.43
N GLY A 79 -11.18 -3.90 7.04
CA GLY A 79 -11.31 -3.44 8.42
C GLY A 79 -12.54 -2.55 8.64
N LEU A 80 -12.75 -1.58 7.75
CA LEU A 80 -13.94 -0.72 7.79
C LEU A 80 -15.23 -1.52 7.59
N LEU A 81 -15.25 -2.44 6.62
CA LEU A 81 -16.41 -3.30 6.38
C LEU A 81 -16.73 -4.21 7.58
N ALA A 82 -15.71 -4.74 8.25
CA ALA A 82 -15.89 -5.54 9.46
C ALA A 82 -16.51 -4.73 10.61
N ILE A 83 -16.00 -3.52 10.86
CA ILE A 83 -16.58 -2.64 11.90
C ILE A 83 -18.02 -2.30 11.55
N LEU A 84 -18.30 -1.96 10.29
CA LEU A 84 -19.67 -1.65 9.85
C LEU A 84 -20.61 -2.84 10.04
N SER A 85 -20.15 -4.07 9.76
CA SER A 85 -20.97 -5.28 9.89
C SER A 85 -21.46 -5.57 11.31
N GLU A 86 -20.81 -5.00 12.33
CA GLU A 86 -21.26 -5.07 13.72
C GLU A 86 -22.63 -4.40 13.93
N PHE A 87 -22.84 -3.24 13.30
CA PHE A 87 -24.02 -2.39 13.49
C PHE A 87 -25.16 -2.73 12.54
N LEU A 88 -24.87 -3.44 11.45
CA LEU A 88 -25.86 -3.81 10.46
C LEU A 88 -26.77 -4.92 10.99
N GLN A 89 -27.94 -5.04 10.37
CA GLN A 89 -28.88 -6.11 10.69
C GLN A 89 -28.39 -7.44 10.10
N VAL A 90 -28.22 -8.44 10.95
CA VAL A 90 -27.61 -9.74 10.68
C VAL A 90 -28.65 -10.85 10.61
N MET A 91 -29.66 -10.78 11.47
CA MET A 91 -30.84 -11.65 11.38
C MET A 91 -32.11 -10.82 11.31
N THR A 92 -33.09 -11.41 10.66
CA THR A 92 -34.44 -10.91 10.45
C THR A 92 -35.41 -11.97 10.92
N ARG A 93 -36.45 -11.53 11.61
CA ARG A 93 -37.46 -12.40 12.20
C ARG A 93 -38.84 -11.80 11.98
N ASP A 94 -39.81 -12.67 11.74
CA ASP A 94 -41.21 -12.30 11.64
C ASP A 94 -41.84 -12.11 13.03
N GLU A 95 -43.01 -11.49 13.09
CA GLU A 95 -43.77 -11.23 14.34
C GLU A 95 -44.16 -12.52 15.08
N PHE A 96 -44.21 -13.66 14.39
CA PHE A 96 -44.47 -14.97 14.98
C PHE A 96 -43.32 -15.53 15.83
N VAL A 97 -42.12 -14.95 15.73
CA VAL A 97 -40.93 -15.43 16.45
C VAL A 97 -40.80 -14.69 17.79
N PRO A 98 -40.70 -15.41 18.93
CA PRO A 98 -40.50 -14.79 20.24
C PRO A 98 -39.30 -13.83 20.26
N ALA A 99 -39.40 -12.74 21.04
CA ALA A 99 -38.35 -11.72 21.15
C ALA A 99 -37.00 -12.25 21.66
N ASP A 100 -37.06 -13.36 22.39
CA ASP A 100 -35.90 -14.01 23.01
C ASP A 100 -35.12 -14.89 22.02
N VAL A 101 -35.70 -15.19 20.85
CA VAL A 101 -35.10 -16.04 19.83
C VAL A 101 -34.46 -15.18 18.74
N GLY A 102 -33.13 -15.06 18.81
CA GLY A 102 -32.30 -14.33 17.85
C GLY A 102 -31.92 -12.92 18.29
N PHE A 103 -31.31 -12.18 17.38
CA PHE A 103 -30.86 -10.80 17.57
C PHE A 103 -30.80 -10.07 16.23
N TYR A 104 -31.02 -8.75 16.20
CA TYR A 104 -30.94 -8.00 14.96
C TYR A 104 -29.49 -7.66 14.59
N ASN A 105 -28.66 -7.26 15.54
CA ASN A 105 -27.26 -6.92 15.30
C ASN A 105 -26.33 -7.48 16.37
N PHE A 106 -25.01 -7.45 16.12
CA PHE A 106 -24.02 -8.03 17.02
C PHE A 106 -23.93 -7.30 18.36
N ILE A 107 -24.18 -5.99 18.37
CA ILE A 107 -24.19 -5.18 19.60
C ILE A 107 -25.33 -5.58 20.52
N GLU A 108 -26.53 -5.78 19.98
CA GLU A 108 -27.69 -6.24 20.72
C GLU A 108 -27.46 -7.66 21.27
N ALA A 109 -26.86 -8.54 20.46
CA ALA A 109 -26.48 -9.87 20.91
C ALA A 109 -25.48 -9.80 22.07
N PHE A 110 -24.47 -8.95 21.96
CA PHE A 110 -23.49 -8.73 23.00
C PHE A 110 -24.12 -8.20 24.30
N SER A 111 -24.98 -7.18 24.23
CA SER A 111 -25.63 -6.61 25.42
C SER A 111 -26.51 -7.64 26.13
N ARG A 112 -27.30 -8.42 25.38
CA ARG A 112 -28.13 -9.50 25.94
C ARG A 112 -27.31 -10.56 26.66
N THR A 113 -26.17 -10.96 26.09
CA THR A 113 -25.30 -11.95 26.74
C THR A 113 -24.57 -11.41 27.97
N LEU A 114 -24.20 -10.12 27.96
CA LEU A 114 -23.61 -9.44 29.11
C LEU A 114 -24.58 -9.41 30.29
N GLU A 115 -25.85 -9.10 30.03
CA GLU A 115 -26.93 -9.11 31.03
C GLU A 115 -27.17 -10.52 31.59
N SER A 116 -27.01 -11.54 30.75
CA SER A 116 -27.17 -12.96 31.13
C SER A 116 -25.96 -13.55 31.88
N GLY A 117 -24.93 -12.75 32.18
CA GLY A 117 -23.71 -13.20 32.88
C GLY A 117 -22.81 -14.14 32.08
N SER A 118 -23.09 -14.32 30.78
CA SER A 118 -22.30 -15.17 29.88
C SER A 118 -21.29 -14.32 29.09
N PHE A 119 -20.08 -14.82 28.91
CA PHE A 119 -19.03 -14.08 28.19
C PHE A 119 -19.27 -14.15 26.66
N GLY A 120 -20.12 -13.25 26.16
CA GLY A 120 -20.50 -13.15 24.73
C GLY A 120 -19.45 -12.53 23.82
N ALA A 121 -18.15 -12.77 24.06
CA ALA A 121 -17.08 -12.10 23.32
C ALA A 121 -17.08 -12.40 21.80
N ILE A 122 -17.70 -13.52 21.38
CA ILE A 122 -17.88 -13.86 19.96
C ILE A 122 -18.62 -12.76 19.21
N TYR A 123 -19.53 -12.04 19.88
CA TYR A 123 -20.30 -11.00 19.24
C TYR A 123 -19.47 -9.75 18.92
N LEU A 124 -18.35 -9.52 19.62
CA LEU A 124 -17.42 -8.42 19.34
C LEU A 124 -16.36 -8.74 18.27
N PHE A 125 -16.37 -9.96 17.74
CA PHE A 125 -15.37 -10.40 16.77
C PHE A 125 -15.28 -9.50 15.52
N PRO A 126 -16.38 -8.97 14.95
CA PRO A 126 -16.29 -8.06 13.82
C PRO A 126 -15.55 -6.75 14.14
N ILE A 127 -15.83 -6.10 15.28
CA ILE A 127 -15.07 -4.92 15.72
C ILE A 127 -13.59 -5.27 15.93
N VAL A 128 -13.31 -6.35 16.67
CA VAL A 128 -11.92 -6.74 16.99
C VAL A 128 -11.14 -7.07 15.71
N ALA A 129 -11.75 -7.83 14.80
CA ALA A 129 -11.17 -8.13 13.49
C ALA A 129 -10.93 -6.85 12.67
N GLY A 130 -11.90 -5.93 12.69
CA GLY A 130 -11.81 -4.62 12.05
C GLY A 130 -10.61 -3.80 12.51
N VAL A 131 -10.46 -3.65 13.82
CA VAL A 131 -9.34 -2.93 14.44
C VAL A 131 -8.00 -3.63 14.13
N LEU A 132 -7.95 -4.96 14.23
CA LEU A 132 -6.76 -5.73 13.88
C LEU A 132 -6.36 -5.54 12.42
N MET A 133 -7.30 -5.57 11.48
CA MET A 133 -7.00 -5.33 10.06
C MET A 133 -6.43 -3.93 9.81
N ILE A 134 -6.98 -2.90 10.47
CA ILE A 134 -6.47 -1.53 10.35
C ILE A 134 -5.05 -1.44 10.90
N ILE A 135 -4.78 -2.00 12.08
CA ILE A 135 -3.43 -2.04 12.66
C ILE A 135 -2.47 -2.81 11.74
N LEU A 136 -2.89 -3.97 11.24
CA LEU A 136 -2.09 -4.80 10.34
C LEU A 136 -1.85 -4.12 9.00
N SER A 137 -2.74 -3.25 8.52
CA SER A 137 -2.49 -2.47 7.30
C SER A 137 -1.27 -1.55 7.45
N PHE A 138 -1.09 -0.93 8.62
CA PHE A 138 0.08 -0.10 8.92
C PHE A 138 1.37 -0.94 8.96
N PHE A 139 1.30 -2.15 9.54
CA PHE A 139 2.45 -3.05 9.55
C PHE A 139 2.74 -3.65 8.17
N ALA A 140 1.73 -4.02 7.39
CA ALA A 140 1.89 -4.52 6.03
C ALA A 140 2.55 -3.47 5.12
N TYR A 141 2.30 -2.19 5.37
CA TYR A 141 2.94 -1.08 4.67
C TYR A 141 4.47 -1.00 4.92
N THR A 142 4.93 -1.35 6.12
CA THR A 142 6.34 -1.25 6.52
C THR A 142 7.10 -2.58 6.41
N ASN A 143 6.43 -3.70 6.70
CA ASN A 143 6.99 -5.05 6.71
C ASN A 143 5.99 -6.06 6.10
N PRO A 144 6.32 -6.68 4.95
CA PRO A 144 5.37 -7.51 4.21
C PRO A 144 5.15 -8.87 4.89
N LYS A 145 6.03 -9.25 5.83
CA LYS A 145 5.88 -10.50 6.59
C LYS A 145 4.72 -10.42 7.57
N ALA A 146 4.35 -9.21 8.01
CA ALA A 146 3.25 -8.99 8.93
C ALA A 146 1.87 -9.32 8.31
N THR A 147 1.77 -9.37 6.97
CA THR A 147 0.52 -9.68 6.27
C THR A 147 -0.03 -11.06 6.63
N TRP A 148 0.81 -12.03 7.01
CA TRP A 148 0.34 -13.36 7.49
C TRP A 148 -0.53 -13.28 8.73
N LEU A 149 -0.35 -12.26 9.57
CA LEU A 149 -1.18 -12.07 10.76
C LEU A 149 -2.63 -11.72 10.40
N SER A 150 -2.92 -11.36 9.13
CA SER A 150 -4.30 -11.14 8.65
C SER A 150 -5.14 -12.42 8.62
N LEU A 151 -4.54 -13.60 8.79
CA LEU A 151 -5.28 -14.85 9.03
C LEU A 151 -6.13 -14.78 10.31
N VAL A 152 -5.66 -14.06 11.33
CA VAL A 152 -6.40 -13.90 12.60
C VAL A 152 -7.73 -13.17 12.39
N PRO A 153 -7.77 -11.94 11.86
CA PRO A 153 -9.04 -11.28 11.57
C PRO A 153 -9.88 -12.05 10.54
N ALA A 154 -9.27 -12.76 9.57
CA ALA A 154 -10.01 -13.61 8.65
C ALA A 154 -10.82 -14.70 9.38
N LEU A 155 -10.19 -15.39 10.33
CA LEU A 155 -10.84 -16.41 11.14
C LEU A 155 -11.94 -15.82 12.02
N LEU A 156 -11.69 -14.67 12.67
CA LEU A 156 -12.69 -14.00 13.49
C LEU A 156 -13.95 -13.63 12.68
N MET A 157 -13.77 -13.09 11.47
CA MET A 157 -14.89 -12.75 10.58
C MET A 157 -15.65 -14.01 10.11
N ALA A 158 -14.92 -15.06 9.73
CA ALA A 158 -15.53 -16.33 9.30
C ALA A 158 -16.30 -17.01 10.45
N MET A 159 -15.75 -16.98 11.67
CA MET A 159 -16.42 -17.48 12.87
C MET A 159 -17.68 -16.67 13.19
N SER A 160 -17.61 -15.34 13.09
CA SER A 160 -18.76 -14.48 13.34
C SER A 160 -19.91 -14.74 12.34
N GLY A 161 -19.60 -14.75 11.04
CA GLY A 161 -20.58 -15.09 10.00
C GLY A 161 -21.13 -16.52 10.13
N GLY A 162 -20.27 -17.48 10.45
CA GLY A 162 -20.66 -18.88 10.69
C GLY A 162 -21.54 -19.05 11.91
N THR A 163 -21.32 -18.27 12.98
CA THR A 163 -22.13 -18.32 14.21
C THR A 163 -23.57 -17.93 13.91
N VAL A 164 -23.80 -16.95 13.03
CA VAL A 164 -25.16 -16.56 12.62
C VAL A 164 -25.88 -17.72 11.95
N TYR A 165 -25.25 -18.34 10.94
CA TYR A 165 -25.84 -19.48 10.25
C TYR A 165 -26.04 -20.69 11.16
N PHE A 166 -25.09 -20.93 12.08
CA PHE A 166 -25.20 -21.97 13.08
C PHE A 166 -26.41 -21.74 13.98
N LEU A 167 -26.61 -20.52 14.49
CA LEU A 167 -27.73 -20.18 15.36
C LEU A 167 -29.08 -20.31 14.65
N ILE A 168 -29.18 -19.87 13.39
CA ILE A 168 -30.39 -20.04 12.58
C ILE A 168 -30.70 -21.53 12.39
N THR A 169 -29.70 -22.30 11.98
CA THR A 169 -29.84 -23.75 11.75
C THR A 169 -30.22 -24.47 13.04
N PHE A 170 -29.60 -24.11 14.16
CA PHE A 170 -29.89 -24.67 15.47
C PHE A 170 -31.32 -24.34 15.91
N ALA A 171 -31.76 -23.10 15.77
CA ALA A 171 -33.13 -22.68 16.09
C ALA A 171 -34.17 -23.46 15.29
N VAL A 172 -33.97 -23.59 13.97
CA VAL A 172 -34.87 -24.35 13.09
C VAL A 172 -34.84 -25.85 13.40
N THR A 173 -33.70 -26.39 13.81
CA THR A 173 -33.58 -27.81 14.19
C THR A 173 -34.27 -28.11 15.52
N ALA A 174 -34.18 -27.19 16.48
CA ALA A 174 -34.82 -27.32 17.79
C ALA A 174 -36.34 -27.11 17.74
N GLN A 175 -36.80 -26.16 16.91
CA GLN A 175 -38.21 -25.85 16.71
C GLN A 175 -38.49 -25.74 15.19
N PRO A 176 -38.93 -26.83 14.55
CA PRO A 176 -39.20 -26.86 13.11
C PRO A 176 -40.25 -25.84 12.65
N ASP A 177 -41.15 -25.42 13.53
CA ASP A 177 -42.19 -24.42 13.23
C ASP A 177 -41.62 -23.02 12.95
N LEU A 178 -40.35 -22.76 13.32
CA LEU A 178 -39.66 -21.50 13.00
C LEU A 178 -39.08 -21.49 11.58
N THR A 179 -39.19 -22.60 10.83
CA THR A 179 -38.71 -22.69 9.45
C THR A 179 -39.37 -21.62 8.58
N GLY A 180 -38.57 -20.77 7.94
CA GLY A 180 -39.06 -19.70 7.08
C GLY A 180 -39.40 -18.39 7.79
N HIS A 181 -39.41 -18.38 9.13
CA HIS A 181 -39.69 -17.19 9.94
C HIS A 181 -38.43 -16.53 10.53
N ILE A 182 -37.29 -17.22 10.48
CA ILE A 182 -35.97 -16.70 10.87
C ILE A 182 -35.02 -16.86 9.69
N TYR A 183 -34.42 -15.76 9.25
CA TYR A 183 -33.47 -15.76 8.15
C TYR A 183 -32.28 -14.85 8.44
N GLY A 184 -31.12 -15.22 7.89
CA GLY A 184 -29.93 -14.38 7.89
C GLY A 184 -30.02 -13.37 6.76
N THR A 185 -29.57 -12.14 7.02
CA THR A 185 -29.46 -11.11 5.98
C THR A 185 -28.24 -11.38 5.08
N SER A 186 -27.84 -10.41 4.25
CA SER A 186 -26.60 -10.47 3.47
C SER A 186 -25.33 -10.21 4.31
N VAL A 187 -25.46 -9.78 5.57
CA VAL A 187 -24.32 -9.39 6.41
C VAL A 187 -23.40 -10.58 6.75
N PRO A 188 -23.89 -11.78 7.12
CA PRO A 188 -23.03 -12.96 7.30
C PRO A 188 -22.21 -13.31 6.05
N ILE A 189 -22.79 -13.15 4.86
CA ILE A 189 -22.08 -13.36 3.58
C ILE A 189 -20.98 -12.31 3.42
N LEU A 190 -21.26 -11.04 3.73
CA LEU A 190 -20.27 -9.97 3.74
C LEU A 190 -19.09 -10.31 4.67
N MET A 191 -19.34 -10.92 5.83
CA MET A 191 -18.28 -11.35 6.75
C MET A 191 -17.36 -12.40 6.13
N PHE A 192 -17.90 -13.38 5.39
CA PHE A 192 -17.08 -14.32 4.62
C PHE A 192 -16.32 -13.63 3.49
N ILE A 193 -16.91 -12.63 2.83
CA ILE A 193 -16.22 -11.83 1.82
C ILE A 193 -15.03 -11.08 2.45
N VAL A 194 -15.20 -10.50 3.63
CA VAL A 194 -14.09 -9.82 4.35
C VAL A 194 -13.01 -10.82 4.76
N ALA A 195 -13.37 -12.03 5.19
CA ALA A 195 -12.40 -13.09 5.45
C ALA A 195 -11.62 -13.47 4.17
N LEU A 196 -12.29 -13.56 3.03
CA LEU A 196 -11.64 -13.78 1.73
C LEU A 196 -10.73 -12.62 1.33
N LEU A 197 -11.10 -11.37 1.60
CA LEU A 197 -10.24 -10.21 1.34
C LEU A 197 -8.94 -10.28 2.14
N CYS A 198 -8.97 -10.77 3.38
CA CYS A 198 -7.76 -11.02 4.16
C CYS A 198 -6.87 -12.08 3.49
N LEU A 199 -7.45 -13.18 3.00
CA LEU A 199 -6.70 -14.20 2.26
C LEU A 199 -6.12 -13.66 0.95
N ILE A 200 -6.86 -12.82 0.24
CA ILE A 200 -6.38 -12.14 -0.98
C ILE A 200 -5.19 -11.23 -0.62
N ALA A 201 -5.25 -10.51 0.50
CA ALA A 201 -4.14 -9.68 0.95
C ALA A 201 -2.87 -10.52 1.22
N VAL A 202 -3.00 -11.71 1.81
CA VAL A 202 -1.88 -12.66 1.97
C VAL A 202 -1.37 -13.15 0.62
N TRP A 203 -2.26 -13.54 -0.29
CA TRP A 203 -1.90 -14.08 -1.59
C TRP A 203 -1.22 -13.06 -2.50
N MET A 204 -1.67 -11.80 -2.49
CA MET A 204 -1.03 -10.72 -3.25
C MET A 204 0.42 -10.53 -2.81
N ARG A 205 0.70 -10.70 -1.51
CA ARG A 205 2.06 -10.69 -0.97
C ARG A 205 2.91 -11.88 -1.43
N GLU A 206 2.34 -13.06 -1.73
CA GLU A 206 3.12 -14.18 -2.27
C GLU A 206 3.51 -14.01 -3.74
N LYS A 207 2.77 -13.17 -4.46
CA LYS A 207 3.05 -12.85 -5.87
C LYS A 207 3.97 -11.64 -6.06
N GLU A 208 4.31 -10.93 -4.98
CA GLU A 208 5.26 -9.81 -4.93
C GLU A 208 6.68 -10.27 -4.64
#